data_AF-A0A817EMG3-F1
#
_entry.id   AF-A0A817EMG3-F1
#
_cell.length_a   1.000
_cell.length_b   1.000
_cell.length_c   1.000
_cell.angle_alpha   90.00
_cell.angle_beta   90.00
_cell.angle_gamma   90.00
#
_symmetry.space_group_name_H-M   'P 1'
#
loop_
_entity.id
_entity.type
_entity.pdbx_description
1 polymer ?
#
loop_
_entity_poly.entity_id
_entity_poly.type
_entity_poly.pdbx_seq_one_letter_code
_entity_poly.pdbx_strand_id
1 'polypeptide(L)'
;MPTAKDDLPDFREAFSLFDDRGDDKIPKNLFGEVVRALGLNPTEAQIKGTIQNLKTDRISFEEFLPLYDSLAKKKDNNMTEEELIEGMIFLYN
;
A
#
# COMPACT_ATOMS: atom_id res chain seq x y z
N MET A 1 -9.55 11.60 2.91
CA MET A 1 -8.41 10.68 3.12
C MET A 1 -7.18 11.32 2.50
N PRO A 2 -6.00 11.29 3.15
CA PRO A 2 -4.78 11.82 2.54
C PRO A 2 -4.51 11.02 1.27
N THR A 3 -4.16 11.72 0.19
CA THR A 3 -3.77 11.06 -1.05
C THR A 3 -2.29 10.72 -0.97
N ALA A 4 -1.86 9.61 -1.58
CA ALA A 4 -0.46 9.12 -1.54
C ALA A 4 0.63 10.15 -1.92
N LYS A 5 0.26 11.32 -2.46
CA LYS A 5 1.17 12.43 -2.76
C LYS A 5 1.58 13.25 -1.55
N ASP A 6 0.74 13.37 -0.52
CA ASP A 6 1.04 14.16 0.68
C ASP A 6 1.91 13.38 1.68
N ASP A 7 1.82 12.04 1.65
CA ASP A 7 2.52 11.12 2.56
C ASP A 7 3.80 10.50 1.94
N LEU A 8 4.25 10.97 0.77
CA LEU A 8 5.45 10.45 0.08
C LEU A 8 6.70 10.31 0.97
N PRO A 9 7.01 11.28 1.86
CA PRO A 9 8.14 11.17 2.78
C PRO A 9 7.99 9.97 3.74
N ASP A 10 6.81 9.80 4.34
CA ASP A 10 6.51 8.73 5.29
C ASP A 10 6.57 7.36 4.60
N PHE A 11 6.13 7.29 3.34
CA PHE A 11 6.22 6.09 2.51
C PHE A 11 7.66 5.70 2.25
N ARG A 12 8.51 6.67 1.90
CA ARG A 12 9.93 6.43 1.65
C ARG A 12 10.66 6.03 2.92
N GLU A 13 10.34 6.66 4.06
CA GLU A 13 10.91 6.28 5.35
C GLU A 13 10.53 4.84 5.72
N ALA A 14 9.24 4.49 5.68
CA ALA A 14 8.79 3.13 5.97
C ALA A 14 9.41 2.10 5.01
N PHE A 15 9.48 2.41 3.72
CA PHE A 15 10.10 1.54 2.72
C PHE A 15 11.59 1.31 3.00
N SER A 16 12.31 2.35 3.44
CA SER A 16 13.74 2.27 3.76
C SER A 16 14.06 1.35 4.93
N LEU A 17 13.10 1.11 5.84
CA LEU A 17 13.25 0.15 6.94
C LEU A 17 13.38 -1.30 6.45
N PHE A 18 12.95 -1.59 5.23
CA PHE A 18 12.99 -2.91 4.60
C PHE A 18 14.02 -3.02 3.47
N ASP A 19 14.73 -1.92 3.15
CA ASP A 19 15.86 -1.93 2.22
C ASP A 19 17.12 -2.37 2.96
N ASP A 20 17.47 -3.64 2.80
CA ASP A 20 18.65 -4.25 3.41
C ASP A 20 19.97 -3.91 2.69
N ARG A 21 19.91 -3.23 1.54
CA ARG A 21 21.09 -2.98 0.68
C ARG A 21 21.38 -1.51 0.42
N GLY A 22 20.46 -0.61 0.76
CA GLY A 22 20.59 0.83 0.55
C GLY A 22 20.58 1.21 -0.94
N ASP A 23 19.96 0.41 -1.80
CA ASP A 23 19.83 0.67 -3.24
C ASP A 23 18.40 1.03 -3.66
N ASP A 24 17.59 1.48 -2.70
CA ASP A 24 16.21 1.96 -2.85
C ASP A 24 15.26 0.87 -3.37
N LYS A 25 15.51 -0.37 -2.93
CA LYS A 25 14.78 -1.56 -3.35
C LYS A 25 14.56 -2.52 -2.18
N ILE A 26 13.37 -3.12 -2.14
CA ILE A 26 13.06 -4.19 -1.19
C ILE A 26 12.96 -5.54 -1.89
N PRO A 27 13.28 -6.64 -1.20
CA PRO A 27 12.89 -7.98 -1.63
C PRO A 27 11.38 -8.09 -1.87
N LYS A 28 10.97 -8.71 -2.98
CA LYS A 28 9.55 -8.86 -3.39
C LYS A 28 8.70 -9.55 -2.32
N ASN A 29 9.27 -10.47 -1.55
CA ASN A 29 8.59 -11.15 -0.45
C ASN A 29 8.27 -10.24 0.75
N LEU A 30 8.96 -9.10 0.92
CA LEU A 30 8.67 -8.13 1.97
C LEU A 30 7.57 -7.14 1.60
N PHE A 31 7.10 -7.14 0.35
CA PHE A 31 6.05 -6.21 -0.11
C PHE A 31 4.82 -6.23 0.82
N GLY A 32 4.37 -7.41 1.25
CA GLY A 32 3.23 -7.57 2.16
C GLY A 32 3.46 -6.97 3.56
N GLU A 33 4.70 -6.93 4.03
CA GLU A 33 5.07 -6.32 5.31
C GLU A 33 5.09 -4.79 5.20
N VAL A 34 5.68 -4.25 4.12
CA VAL A 34 5.75 -2.80 3.88
C VAL A 34 4.36 -2.18 3.74
N VAL A 35 3.47 -2.79 2.96
CA VAL A 35 2.10 -2.27 2.79
C VAL A 35 1.31 -2.31 4.11
N ARG A 36 1.64 -3.24 5.02
CA ARG A 36 1.05 -3.32 6.37
C ARG A 36 1.61 -2.28 7.32
N ALA A 37 2.91 -2.02 7.27
CA ALA A 37 3.53 -0.93 8.01
C ALA A 37 2.93 0.43 7.62
N LEU A 38 2.49 0.58 6.36
CA LEU A 38 1.83 1.78 5.83
C LEU A 38 0.30 1.80 6.03
N GLY A 39 -0.27 0.83 6.75
CA GLY A 39 -1.67 0.86 7.19
C GLY A 39 -2.68 0.18 6.27
N LEU A 40 -2.26 -0.47 5.18
CA LEU A 40 -3.12 -1.41 4.45
C LEU A 40 -3.08 -2.79 5.12
N ASN A 41 -4.16 -3.56 5.03
CA ASN A 41 -4.15 -4.94 5.51
C ASN A 41 -4.64 -5.93 4.44
N PRO A 42 -3.92 -6.05 3.31
CA PRO A 42 -4.30 -6.97 2.25
C PRO A 42 -4.11 -8.43 2.69
N THR A 43 -4.95 -9.29 2.13
CA THR A 43 -4.81 -10.75 2.23
C THR A 43 -3.58 -11.23 1.44
N GLU A 44 -3.06 -12.41 1.79
CA GLU A 44 -1.97 -13.05 1.05
C GLU A 44 -2.33 -13.28 -0.43
N ALA A 45 -3.60 -13.55 -0.74
CA ALA A 45 -4.07 -13.69 -2.11
C ALA A 45 -3.99 -12.37 -2.90
N GLN A 46 -4.36 -11.25 -2.27
CA GLN A 46 -4.24 -9.93 -2.87
C GLN A 46 -2.77 -9.53 -3.08
N ILE A 47 -1.92 -9.76 -2.07
CA ILE A 47 -0.46 -9.54 -2.17
C ILE A 47 0.11 -10.32 -3.36
N LYS A 48 -0.11 -11.64 -3.38
CA LYS A 48 0.37 -12.52 -4.45
C LYS A 48 -0.13 -12.07 -5.82
N GLY A 49 -1.41 -11.73 -5.93
CA GLY A 49 -2.02 -11.28 -7.18
C GLY A 49 -1.41 -9.98 -7.72
N THR A 50 -0.95 -9.09 -6.83
CA THR A 50 -0.32 -7.82 -7.19
C THR A 50 1.12 -7.99 -7.67
N ILE A 51 1.92 -8.83 -7.00
CA ILE A 51 3.37 -8.98 -7.29
C ILE A 51 3.72 -10.13 -8.25
N GLN A 52 2.78 -11.02 -8.59
CA GLN A 52 3.06 -12.24 -9.38
C GLN A 52 3.68 -11.98 -10.76
N ASN A 53 3.38 -10.83 -11.38
CA ASN A 53 3.83 -10.50 -12.74
C ASN A 53 5.15 -9.73 -12.76
N LEU A 54 5.71 -9.41 -11.59
CA LEU A 54 7.01 -8.76 -11.50
C LEU A 54 8.10 -9.74 -11.95
N LYS A 55 8.92 -9.30 -12.90
CA LYS A 55 10.02 -10.11 -13.46
C LYS A 55 11.23 -10.19 -12.53
N THR A 56 11.37 -9.22 -11.65
CA THR A 56 12.47 -9.08 -10.71
C THR A 56 12.04 -9.55 -9.33
N ASP A 57 13.00 -10.04 -8.53
CA ASP A 57 12.76 -10.39 -7.13
C ASP A 57 12.95 -9.22 -6.17
N ARG A 58 13.20 -8.02 -6.70
CA ARG A 58 13.29 -6.78 -5.94
C ARG A 58 12.45 -5.71 -6.60
N ILE A 59 11.81 -4.89 -5.78
CA ILE A 59 10.87 -3.84 -6.16
C ILE A 59 11.54 -2.52 -5.79
N SER A 60 11.68 -1.59 -6.74
CA SER A 60 12.13 -0.22 -6.41
C SER A 60 11.03 0.59 -5.74
N PHE A 61 11.41 1.68 -5.07
CA PHE A 61 10.42 2.60 -4.51
C PHE A 61 9.41 3.11 -5.55
N GLU A 62 9.87 3.41 -6.77
CA GLU A 62 9.01 3.84 -7.88
C GLU A 62 8.07 2.74 -8.37
N GLU A 63 8.51 1.48 -8.38
CA GLU A 63 7.66 0.33 -8.71
C GLU A 63 6.66 0.03 -7.59
N PHE A 64 7.01 0.32 -6.34
CA PHE A 64 6.17 0.08 -5.16
C PHE A 64 4.91 0.97 -5.15
N LEU A 65 5.04 2.27 -5.44
CA LEU A 65 3.94 3.23 -5.39
C LEU A 65 2.67 2.79 -6.17
N PRO A 66 2.76 2.43 -7.47
CA PRO A 66 1.57 1.98 -8.21
C PRO A 66 1.01 0.65 -7.70
N LEU A 67 1.84 -0.23 -7.13
CA LEU A 67 1.38 -1.49 -6.53
C LEU A 67 0.61 -1.23 -5.23
N TYR A 68 1.09 -0.32 -4.38
CA TYR A 68 0.41 0.13 -3.18
C TYR A 68 -0.94 0.76 -3.51
N ASP A 69 -0.97 1.70 -4.46
CA ASP A 69 -2.21 2.36 -4.91
C ASP A 69 -3.24 1.36 -5.42
N SER A 70 -2.80 0.30 -6.10
CA SER A 70 -3.69 -0.76 -6.60
C SER A 70 -4.38 -1.55 -5.47
N LEU A 71 -3.74 -1.66 -4.31
CA LEU A 71 -4.28 -2.31 -3.13
C LEU A 71 -5.17 -1.36 -2.33
N ALA A 72 -4.77 -0.09 -2.20
CA ALA A 72 -5.57 0.94 -1.53
C ALA A 72 -6.94 1.11 -2.22
N LYS A 73 -6.98 1.21 -3.55
CA LYS A 73 -8.24 1.32 -4.31
C LYS A 73 -9.15 0.08 -4.21
N LYS A 74 -8.58 -1.10 -3.97
CA LYS A 74 -9.36 -2.32 -3.73
C LYS A 74 -9.99 -2.33 -2.33
N LYS A 75 -9.42 -1.61 -1.36
CA LYS A 75 -10.00 -1.41 -0.02
C LYS A 75 -11.30 -0.62 -0.10
N ASP A 76 -11.35 0.43 -0.93
CA ASP A 76 -12.53 1.29 -1.09
C ASP A 76 -13.75 0.55 -1.66
N ASN A 77 -13.53 -0.47 -2.51
CA ASN A 77 -14.62 -1.32 -3.01
C ASN A 77 -15.18 -2.30 -1.96
N ASN A 78 -14.53 -2.39 -0.80
CA ASN A 78 -14.92 -3.25 0.33
C ASN A 78 -15.39 -2.43 1.55
N MET A 79 -15.52 -1.10 1.45
CA MET A 79 -16.19 -0.30 2.48
C MET A 79 -17.62 -0.79 2.60
N THR A 80 -18.06 -1.07 3.84
CA THR A 80 -19.45 -1.45 4.05
C THR A 80 -20.36 -0.25 3.86
N GLU A 81 -21.63 -0.51 3.55
CA GLU A 81 -22.63 0.55 3.39
C GLU A 81 -22.75 1.39 4.68
N GLU A 82 -22.48 0.79 5.85
CA GLU A 82 -22.44 1.51 7.13
C GLU A 82 -21.27 2.51 7.23
N GLU A 83 -20.07 2.16 6.77
CA GLU A 83 -18.91 3.06 6.80
C GLU A 83 -19.09 4.26 5.85
N LEU A 84 -19.78 4.06 4.72
CA LEU A 84 -20.19 5.16 3.82
C LEU A 84 -21.20 6.08 4.50
N ILE A 85 -22.21 5.50 5.15
CA ILE A 85 -23.26 6.25 5.86
C ILE A 85 -22.65 7.06 7.01
N GLU A 86 -21.77 6.46 7.82
CA GLU A 86 -21.08 7.16 8.91
C GLU A 86 -20.26 8.35 8.38
N GLY A 87 -19.48 8.13 7.31
CA GLY A 87 -18.71 9.20 6.66
C GLY A 87 -19.59 10.35 6.15
N MET A 88 -20.79 10.04 5.64
CA MET A 88 -21.76 11.06 5.24
C MET A 88 -22.36 11.79 6.45
N ILE A 89 -22.71 11.10 7.53
CA ILE A 89 -23.31 11.70 8.73
C ILE A 89 -22.34 12.71 9.38
N PHE A 90 -21.04 12.42 9.42
CA PHE A 90 -20.03 13.34 9.98
C PHE A 90 -19.82 14.61 9.14
N LEU A 91 -20.22 14.64 7.86
CA LEU A 91 -20.09 15.81 7.00
C LEU A 91 -21.32 16.75 7.05
N TYR A 92 -22.40 16.33 7.73
CA TYR A 92 -23.65 17.08 7.82
C TYR A 92 -24.02 17.53 9.25
N ASN A 93 -23.07 17.49 10.20
CA ASN A 93 -23.21 18.07 11.54
C ASN A 93 -22.12 19.11 11.82
#